data_AF-A0A9R0KBN8-F1
#
_entry.id   AF-A0A9R0KBN8-F1
#
_cell.length_a   1.000
_cell.length_b   1.000
_cell.length_c   1.000
_cell.angle_alpha   90.00
_cell.angle_beta   90.00
_cell.angle_gamma   90.00
#
_symmetry.space_group_name_H-M   'P 1'
#
loop_
_entity.id
_entity.type
_entity.pdbx_description
1 polymer ?
#
loop_
_entity_poly.entity_id
_entity_poly.type
_entity_poly.pdbx_seq_one_letter_code
_entity_poly.pdbx_strand_id
1 'polypeptide(L)'
;METCITPFPNDGAGDQLKPFPERLYAVPPRIASGSVPGISVDAYLKDNTMWKKHVKAYKRINSILDTGRYRNIMDMNAGLGGFVAAIYSSKSWVMNVMPTIAKKNTLGVIYERGLVGIYHDWCEGFSTYPRTYDLIHANGVFSLYKNKCNLEDILIEMDRILHPEGAVIIRDEVDVLVKVKKIVAGMRWDTRMVDHEDGPLVPEKILVAVKQYWTVDGV
;
A
#
# COMPACT_ATOMS: atom_id res chain seq x y z
N MET A 1 15.01 -40.18 5.83
CA MET A 1 14.66 -38.95 5.09
C MET A 1 15.81 -37.99 5.26
N GLU A 2 16.53 -37.68 4.19
CA GLU A 2 17.52 -36.60 4.22
C GLU A 2 16.79 -35.26 4.25
N THR A 3 17.25 -34.36 5.10
CA THR A 3 16.73 -33.00 5.17
C THR A 3 17.11 -32.27 3.90
N CYS A 4 16.15 -32.02 3.01
CA CYS A 4 16.32 -31.17 1.84
C CYS A 4 16.48 -29.70 2.27
N ILE A 5 17.66 -29.36 2.80
CA ILE A 5 18.04 -27.97 3.03
C ILE A 5 18.66 -27.49 1.73
N THR A 6 17.94 -26.67 0.98
CA THR A 6 18.50 -25.97 -0.18
C THR A 6 19.60 -25.04 0.35
N PRO A 7 20.87 -25.24 -0.02
CA PRO A 7 21.95 -24.34 0.39
C PRO A 7 21.63 -22.94 -0.13
N PHE A 8 21.70 -21.92 0.74
CA PHE A 8 21.62 -20.55 0.27
C PHE A 8 22.76 -20.29 -0.73
N PRO A 9 22.50 -19.63 -1.87
CA PRO A 9 23.56 -19.24 -2.79
C PRO A 9 24.61 -18.43 -2.02
N ASN A 10 25.87 -18.86 -2.11
CA ASN A 10 26.99 -18.30 -1.36
C ASN A 10 27.48 -16.99 -2.02
N ASP A 11 26.52 -16.16 -2.44
CA ASP A 11 26.73 -15.00 -3.32
C ASP A 11 26.92 -13.70 -2.50
N GLY A 12 26.96 -13.80 -1.16
CA GLY A 12 27.07 -12.66 -0.25
C GLY A 12 25.88 -11.70 -0.27
N ALA A 13 24.81 -12.01 -1.00
CA ALA A 13 23.64 -11.14 -1.13
C ALA A 13 22.93 -10.88 0.23
N GLY A 14 22.96 -11.86 1.14
CA GLY A 14 22.46 -11.70 2.51
C GLY A 14 23.37 -10.83 3.40
N ASP A 15 24.69 -10.91 3.21
CA ASP A 15 25.70 -10.19 4.01
C ASP A 15 25.77 -8.70 3.68
N GLN A 16 25.24 -8.29 2.52
CA GLN A 16 25.16 -6.88 2.12
C GLN A 16 23.98 -6.13 2.75
N LEU A 17 23.04 -6.83 3.39
CA LEU A 17 21.85 -6.23 3.98
C LEU A 17 22.16 -5.67 5.37
N LYS A 18 21.75 -4.43 5.61
CA LYS A 18 21.79 -3.82 6.95
C LYS A 18 20.79 -4.53 7.89
N PRO A 19 21.01 -4.48 9.21
CA PRO A 19 20.01 -4.97 10.15
C PRO A 19 18.72 -4.15 10.08
N PHE A 20 17.59 -4.76 10.47
CA PHE A 20 16.35 -4.03 10.66
C PHE A 20 16.41 -3.23 11.98
N PRO A 21 15.94 -1.97 12.06
CA PRO A 21 15.14 -1.24 11.06
C PRO A 21 15.97 -0.41 10.05
N GLU A 22 17.29 -0.36 10.14
CA GLU A 22 18.13 0.48 9.26
C GLU A 22 17.97 0.14 7.77
N ARG A 23 17.85 -1.16 7.44
CA ARG A 23 17.61 -1.60 6.05
C ARG A 23 16.34 -1.06 5.41
N LEU A 24 15.37 -0.59 6.20
CA LEU A 24 14.16 0.04 5.68
C LEU A 24 14.47 1.30 4.86
N TYR A 25 15.55 2.00 5.21
CA TYR A 25 15.98 3.27 4.60
C TYR A 25 17.23 3.13 3.74
N ALA A 26 18.01 2.07 3.93
CA ALA A 26 19.17 1.77 3.10
C ALA A 26 18.77 1.57 1.63
N VAL A 27 19.71 1.80 0.72
CA VAL A 27 19.53 1.47 -0.70
C VAL A 27 19.65 -0.04 -0.85
N PRO A 28 18.62 -0.72 -1.39
CA PRO A 28 18.66 -2.16 -1.59
C PRO A 28 19.77 -2.57 -2.57
N PRO A 29 20.55 -3.64 -2.28
CA PRO A 29 21.65 -4.08 -3.14
C PRO A 29 21.25 -4.25 -4.61
N ARG A 30 20.04 -4.75 -4.91
CA ARG A 30 19.58 -4.91 -6.30
C ARG A 30 19.37 -3.60 -7.06
N ILE A 31 19.12 -2.50 -6.35
CA ILE A 31 19.02 -1.17 -6.94
C ILE A 31 20.43 -0.61 -7.14
N ALA A 32 21.33 -0.81 -6.17
CA ALA A 32 22.73 -0.39 -6.27
C ALA A 32 23.47 -1.10 -7.41
N SER A 33 23.19 -2.39 -7.64
CA SER A 33 23.76 -3.19 -8.73
C SER A 33 23.11 -2.94 -10.10
N GLY A 34 22.04 -2.14 -10.17
CA GLY A 34 21.28 -1.91 -11.40
C GLY A 34 20.47 -3.13 -11.89
N SER A 35 20.27 -4.14 -11.04
CA SER A 35 19.53 -5.36 -11.39
C SER A 35 18.01 -5.13 -11.52
N VAL A 36 17.51 -3.96 -11.16
CA VAL A 36 16.10 -3.57 -11.34
C VAL A 36 15.98 -2.60 -12.53
N PRO A 37 15.44 -3.04 -13.69
CA PRO A 37 15.38 -2.21 -14.87
C PRO A 37 14.62 -0.90 -14.66
N GLY A 38 15.25 0.21 -15.03
CA GLY A 38 14.66 1.54 -15.00
C GLY A 38 14.42 2.12 -13.59
N ILE A 39 15.12 1.63 -12.57
CA ILE A 39 15.12 2.21 -11.22
C ILE A 39 16.57 2.50 -10.82
N SER A 40 16.95 3.78 -10.79
CA SER A 40 18.24 4.22 -10.29
C SER A 40 18.21 4.45 -8.77
N VAL A 41 19.39 4.54 -8.16
CA VAL A 41 19.52 4.91 -6.74
C VAL A 41 18.87 6.28 -6.46
N ASP A 42 19.06 7.25 -7.34
CA ASP A 42 18.45 8.58 -7.20
C ASP A 42 16.92 8.53 -7.28
N ALA A 43 16.37 7.69 -8.17
CA ALA A 43 14.93 7.49 -8.27
C ALA A 43 14.36 6.90 -6.97
N TYR A 44 15.07 5.94 -6.36
CA TYR A 44 14.70 5.36 -5.06
C TYR A 44 14.75 6.38 -3.91
N LEU A 45 15.79 7.21 -3.83
CA LEU A 45 15.90 8.25 -2.81
C LEU A 45 14.82 9.34 -2.97
N LYS A 46 14.50 9.68 -4.22
CA LYS A 46 13.40 10.61 -4.54
C LYS A 46 12.04 10.03 -4.14
N ASP A 47 11.79 8.75 -4.42
CA ASP A 47 10.57 8.04 -3.97
C ASP A 47 10.42 8.08 -2.44
N ASN A 48 11.48 7.76 -1.70
CA ASN A 48 11.46 7.82 -0.23
C ASN A 48 11.14 9.24 0.29
N THR A 49 11.68 10.27 -0.36
CA THR A 49 11.44 11.68 0.02
C THR A 49 10.00 12.09 -0.30
N MET A 50 9.49 11.66 -1.45
CA MET A 50 8.11 11.88 -1.88
C MET A 50 7.12 11.22 -0.90
N TRP A 51 7.33 9.96 -0.53
CA TRP A 51 6.46 9.26 0.41
C TRP A 51 6.44 9.88 1.80
N LYS A 52 7.57 10.38 2.30
CA LYS A 52 7.61 11.17 3.55
C LYS A 52 6.70 12.40 3.47
N LYS A 53 6.66 13.07 2.32
CA LYS A 53 5.79 14.22 2.08
C LYS A 53 4.31 13.80 2.00
N HIS A 54 3.98 12.77 1.23
CA HIS A 54 2.61 12.24 1.13
C HIS A 54 2.06 11.81 2.48
N VAL A 55 2.82 11.02 3.25
CA VAL A 55 2.41 10.55 4.57
C VAL A 55 2.23 11.72 5.56
N LYS A 56 3.06 12.77 5.47
CA LYS A 56 2.86 14.00 6.26
C LYS A 56 1.54 14.69 5.92
N ALA A 57 1.13 14.70 4.65
CA ALA A 57 -0.16 15.22 4.24
C ALA A 57 -1.31 14.33 4.77
N TYR A 58 -1.19 13.01 4.65
CA TYR A 58 -2.19 12.07 5.18
C TYR A 58 -2.42 12.25 6.67
N LYS A 59 -1.35 12.43 7.47
CA LYS A 59 -1.43 12.67 8.92
C LYS A 59 -2.19 13.95 9.28
N ARG A 60 -2.14 14.99 8.44
CA ARG A 60 -2.93 16.22 8.63
C ARG A 60 -4.42 16.01 8.35
N ILE A 61 -4.75 15.11 7.41
CA ILE A 61 -6.14 14.81 7.04
C ILE A 61 -6.76 13.84 8.05
N ASN A 62 -5.99 12.84 8.48
CA ASN A 62 -6.39 11.80 9.42
C ASN A 62 -5.38 11.73 10.57
N SER A 63 -5.65 12.47 11.65
CA SER A 63 -4.79 12.53 12.83
C SER A 63 -4.62 11.17 13.55
N ILE A 64 -5.54 10.23 13.32
CA ILE A 64 -5.50 8.89 13.91
C ILE A 64 -4.27 8.11 13.42
N LEU A 65 -3.76 8.40 12.21
CA LEU A 65 -2.57 7.76 11.65
C LEU A 65 -1.34 7.82 12.58
N ASP A 66 -1.20 8.90 13.36
CA ASP A 66 -0.07 9.08 14.29
C ASP A 66 -0.29 8.49 15.69
N THR A 67 -1.53 8.09 16.01
CA THR A 67 -1.87 7.62 17.36
C THR A 67 -1.45 6.16 17.62
N GLY A 68 -1.12 5.41 16.56
CA GLY A 68 -0.86 3.97 16.64
C GLY A 68 -2.14 3.12 16.80
N ARG A 69 -3.32 3.70 16.51
CA ARG A 69 -4.59 2.97 16.47
C ARG A 69 -4.63 1.93 15.34
N TYR A 70 -4.12 2.29 14.16
CA TYR A 70 -4.02 1.35 13.03
C TYR A 70 -2.83 0.42 13.25
N ARG A 71 -3.10 -0.88 13.44
CA ARG A 71 -2.09 -1.91 13.67
C ARG A 71 -1.91 -2.81 12.46
N ASN A 72 -3.00 -3.13 11.78
CA ASN A 72 -3.02 -3.98 10.60
C ASN A 72 -3.23 -3.10 9.38
N ILE A 73 -2.17 -2.86 8.60
CA ILE A 73 -2.23 -1.98 7.42
C ILE A 73 -2.04 -2.82 6.16
N MET A 74 -2.79 -2.51 5.11
CA MET A 74 -2.59 -3.05 3.78
C MET A 74 -2.18 -1.95 2.82
N ASP A 75 -1.09 -2.16 2.08
CA ASP A 75 -0.67 -1.32 0.97
C ASP A 75 -0.94 -2.07 -0.34
N MET A 76 -2.00 -1.69 -1.04
CA MET A 76 -2.50 -2.42 -2.21
C MET A 76 -1.59 -2.31 -3.44
N ASN A 77 -0.73 -1.30 -3.47
CA ASN A 77 0.24 -1.08 -4.55
C ASN A 77 1.54 -0.52 -3.97
N ALA A 78 2.37 -1.42 -3.45
CA ALA A 78 3.51 -1.08 -2.63
C ALA A 78 4.66 -0.40 -3.38
N GLY A 79 4.75 -0.55 -4.71
CA GLY A 79 5.86 0.01 -5.50
C GLY A 79 7.22 -0.38 -4.91
N LEU A 80 8.01 0.59 -4.45
CA LEU A 80 9.32 0.37 -3.83
C LEU A 80 9.27 0.14 -2.31
N GLY A 81 8.08 0.07 -1.70
CA GLY A 81 7.89 0.03 -0.24
C GLY A 81 8.06 1.39 0.45
N GLY A 82 7.99 2.49 -0.31
CA GLY A 82 8.21 3.84 0.20
C GLY A 82 7.15 4.32 1.19
N PHE A 83 5.87 3.98 0.95
CA PHE A 83 4.77 4.26 1.87
C PHE A 83 5.04 3.65 3.25
N VAL A 84 5.34 2.35 3.29
CA VAL A 84 5.62 1.63 4.54
C VAL A 84 6.84 2.19 5.25
N ALA A 85 7.90 2.52 4.51
CA ALA A 85 9.07 3.16 5.11
C ALA A 85 8.78 4.52 5.76
N ALA A 86 7.82 5.26 5.20
CA ALA A 86 7.42 6.58 5.71
C ALA A 86 6.43 6.52 6.89
N ILE A 87 5.63 5.46 7.01
CA ILE A 87 4.64 5.28 8.10
C ILE A 87 5.07 4.27 9.17
N TYR A 88 6.27 3.68 9.03
CA TYR A 88 6.76 2.63 9.90
C TYR A 88 6.63 2.96 11.40
N SER A 89 6.12 2.00 12.14
CA SER A 89 5.96 2.03 13.59
C SER A 89 6.15 0.61 14.14
N SER A 90 6.72 0.47 15.34
CA SER A 90 6.91 -0.84 15.98
C SER A 90 5.59 -1.50 16.40
N LYS A 91 4.47 -0.75 16.40
CA LYS A 91 3.14 -1.23 16.81
C LYS A 91 2.25 -1.67 15.65
N SER A 92 2.66 -1.40 14.42
CA SER A 92 1.90 -1.75 13.22
C SER A 92 2.69 -2.67 12.32
N TRP A 93 1.97 -3.50 11.58
CA TRP A 93 2.53 -4.31 10.50
C TRP A 93 1.80 -3.94 9.21
N VAL A 94 2.53 -4.03 8.09
CA VAL A 94 1.98 -3.71 6.77
C VAL A 94 2.12 -4.90 5.86
N MET A 95 1.00 -5.34 5.28
CA MET A 95 1.00 -6.25 4.13
C MET A 95 1.23 -5.43 2.87
N ASN A 96 2.37 -5.63 2.21
CA ASN A 96 2.67 -4.98 0.93
C ASN A 96 2.16 -5.86 -0.21
N VAL A 97 1.39 -5.28 -1.12
CA VAL A 97 0.92 -5.99 -2.31
C VAL A 97 1.58 -5.40 -3.54
N MET A 98 2.12 -6.29 -4.37
CA MET A 98 2.62 -5.97 -5.71
C MET A 98 1.60 -6.48 -6.73
N PRO A 99 0.80 -5.60 -7.36
CA PRO A 99 -0.13 -6.01 -8.39
C PRO A 99 0.57 -6.79 -9.49
N THR A 100 0.04 -7.94 -9.89
CA THR A 100 0.60 -8.77 -10.98
C THR A 100 0.66 -8.03 -12.31
N ILE A 101 -0.24 -7.06 -12.51
CA ILE A 101 -0.30 -6.20 -13.71
C ILE A 101 0.64 -4.99 -13.66
N ALA A 102 1.37 -4.79 -12.55
CA ALA A 102 2.32 -3.70 -12.43
C ALA A 102 3.46 -3.87 -13.45
N LYS A 103 3.84 -2.77 -14.11
CA LYS A 103 4.87 -2.78 -15.17
C LYS A 103 6.25 -3.20 -14.68
N LYS A 104 6.54 -2.95 -13.40
CA LYS A 104 7.84 -3.23 -12.79
C LYS A 104 7.64 -4.16 -11.61
N ASN A 105 8.40 -5.24 -11.61
CA ASN A 105 8.43 -6.15 -10.48
C ASN A 105 9.46 -5.66 -9.45
N THR A 106 8.98 -5.15 -8.33
CA THR A 106 9.81 -4.60 -7.25
C THR A 106 9.64 -5.35 -5.93
N LEU A 107 9.03 -6.54 -5.92
CA LEU A 107 8.84 -7.31 -4.68
C LEU A 107 10.18 -7.70 -4.03
N GLY A 108 11.21 -7.98 -4.83
CA GLY A 108 12.57 -8.21 -4.30
C GLY A 108 13.14 -6.99 -3.55
N VAL A 109 12.78 -5.77 -3.96
CA VAL A 109 13.17 -4.53 -3.26
C VAL A 109 12.48 -4.47 -1.90
N ILE A 110 11.20 -4.81 -1.85
CA ILE A 110 10.40 -4.85 -0.61
C ILE A 110 11.04 -5.81 0.40
N TYR A 111 11.46 -7.00 -0.04
CA TYR A 111 12.13 -7.97 0.82
C TYR A 111 13.51 -7.50 1.32
N GLU A 112 14.31 -6.87 0.47
CA GLU A 112 15.62 -6.33 0.87
C GLU A 112 15.50 -5.18 1.88
N ARG A 113 14.39 -4.43 1.85
CA ARG A 113 14.04 -3.44 2.89
C ARG A 113 13.56 -4.09 4.20
N GLY A 114 13.39 -5.40 4.23
CA GLY A 114 12.90 -6.15 5.39
C GLY A 114 11.40 -6.14 5.57
N LEU A 115 10.65 -5.82 4.52
CA LEU A 115 9.20 -5.77 4.54
C LEU A 115 8.62 -7.10 4.04
N VAL A 116 7.40 -7.41 4.46
CA VAL A 116 6.64 -8.57 3.95
C VAL A 116 5.73 -8.09 2.83
N GLY A 117 5.67 -8.85 1.75
CA GLY A 117 4.72 -8.59 0.69
C GLY A 117 4.42 -9.81 -0.16
N ILE A 118 3.41 -9.69 -1.02
CA ILE A 118 2.97 -10.74 -1.93
C ILE A 118 2.65 -10.16 -3.31
N TYR A 119 2.60 -11.03 -4.33
CA TYR A 119 1.90 -10.69 -5.56
C TYR A 119 0.41 -10.97 -5.39
N HIS A 120 -0.43 -10.11 -5.94
CA HIS A 120 -1.86 -10.34 -5.99
C HIS A 120 -2.46 -9.68 -7.22
N ASP A 121 -3.58 -10.23 -7.70
CA ASP A 121 -4.40 -9.58 -8.71
C ASP A 121 -5.70 -9.07 -8.08
N TRP A 122 -5.90 -7.75 -8.03
CA TRP A 122 -7.09 -7.15 -7.42
C TRP A 122 -8.39 -7.39 -8.20
N CYS A 123 -8.33 -7.99 -9.39
CA CYS A 123 -9.52 -8.52 -10.04
C CYS A 123 -10.01 -9.84 -9.41
N GLU A 124 -9.19 -10.45 -8.55
CA GLU A 124 -9.48 -11.68 -7.83
C GLU A 124 -9.60 -11.41 -6.33
N GLY A 125 -10.36 -12.28 -5.64
CA GLY A 125 -10.50 -12.21 -4.19
C GLY A 125 -9.14 -12.44 -3.49
N PHE A 126 -8.81 -11.57 -2.53
CA PHE A 126 -7.59 -11.69 -1.75
C PHE A 126 -7.75 -12.81 -0.71
N SER A 127 -6.84 -13.78 -0.70
CA SER A 127 -6.87 -14.84 0.31
C SER A 127 -6.52 -14.27 1.68
N THR A 128 -7.54 -13.91 2.46
CA THR A 128 -7.40 -13.41 3.82
C THR A 128 -7.51 -14.58 4.80
N TYR A 129 -6.38 -15.21 5.12
CA TYR A 129 -6.32 -16.10 6.29
C TYR A 129 -6.24 -15.25 7.57
N PRO A 130 -7.12 -15.50 8.55
CA PRO A 130 -8.31 -14.72 8.90
C PRO A 130 -8.00 -13.29 9.43
N ARG A 131 -7.38 -12.43 8.63
CA ARG A 131 -7.06 -11.05 9.04
C ARG A 131 -7.84 -10.02 8.24
N THR A 132 -8.48 -9.12 8.98
CA THR A 132 -9.01 -7.85 8.49
C THR A 132 -7.98 -6.74 8.77
N TYR A 133 -8.08 -5.65 8.02
CA TYR A 133 -7.17 -4.52 8.10
C TYR A 133 -7.87 -3.31 8.72
N ASP A 134 -7.13 -2.53 9.52
CA ASP A 134 -7.63 -1.31 10.14
C ASP A 134 -7.45 -0.10 9.18
N LEU A 135 -6.48 -0.20 8.28
CA LEU A 135 -6.17 0.81 7.27
C LEU A 135 -5.83 0.13 5.94
N ILE A 136 -6.50 0.55 4.87
CA ILE A 136 -6.14 0.18 3.50
C ILE A 136 -5.62 1.42 2.77
N HIS A 137 -4.43 1.31 2.20
CA HIS A 137 -3.83 2.32 1.36
C HIS A 137 -3.83 1.85 -0.10
N ALA A 138 -4.38 2.68 -0.99
CA ALA A 138 -4.48 2.41 -2.41
C ALA A 138 -3.95 3.60 -3.21
N ASN A 139 -2.73 3.46 -3.74
CA ASN A 139 -2.09 4.48 -4.57
C ASN A 139 -2.11 4.07 -6.05
N GLY A 140 -2.87 4.79 -6.86
CA GLY A 140 -3.02 4.56 -8.30
C GLY A 140 -3.60 3.19 -8.66
N VAL A 141 -4.22 2.49 -7.70
CA VAL A 141 -4.74 1.12 -7.91
C VAL A 141 -5.86 1.14 -8.93
N PHE A 142 -6.82 2.07 -8.81
CA PHE A 142 -7.96 2.09 -9.69
C PHE A 142 -7.60 2.52 -11.11
N SER A 143 -6.66 3.46 -11.26
CA SER A 143 -6.08 3.78 -12.57
C SER A 143 -5.31 2.62 -13.18
N LEU A 144 -4.55 1.86 -12.37
CA LEU A 144 -3.83 0.68 -12.83
C LEU A 144 -4.78 -0.40 -13.39
N TYR A 145 -5.97 -0.52 -12.78
CA TYR A 145 -6.98 -1.53 -13.12
C TYR A 145 -8.11 -1.05 -14.04
N LYS A 146 -8.13 0.22 -14.47
CA LYS A 146 -9.21 0.90 -15.21
C LYS A 146 -9.76 0.15 -16.43
N ASN A 147 -8.93 -0.68 -17.08
CA ASN A 147 -9.30 -1.46 -18.28
C ASN A 147 -9.07 -2.98 -18.09
N LYS A 148 -9.01 -3.45 -16.85
CA LYS A 148 -8.72 -4.85 -16.50
C LYS A 148 -9.89 -5.52 -15.80
N CYS A 149 -10.51 -4.84 -14.84
CA CYS A 149 -11.75 -5.28 -14.19
C CYS A 149 -12.55 -4.08 -13.69
N ASN A 150 -13.74 -4.34 -13.14
CA ASN A 150 -14.63 -3.29 -12.67
C ASN A 150 -14.11 -2.68 -11.36
N LEU A 151 -14.37 -1.39 -11.17
CA LEU A 151 -13.99 -0.69 -9.93
C LEU A 151 -14.76 -1.26 -8.73
N GLU A 152 -16.00 -1.68 -8.96
CA GLU A 152 -16.90 -2.30 -7.99
C GLU A 152 -16.29 -3.57 -7.40
N ASP A 153 -15.67 -4.42 -8.22
CA ASP A 153 -15.07 -5.69 -7.77
C ASP A 153 -13.95 -5.44 -6.77
N ILE A 154 -13.08 -4.47 -7.07
CA ILE A 154 -11.98 -4.04 -6.18
C ILE A 154 -12.55 -3.43 -4.90
N LEU A 155 -13.58 -2.58 -4.99
CA LEU A 155 -14.18 -1.91 -3.83
C LEU A 155 -14.89 -2.88 -2.89
N ILE A 156 -15.60 -3.88 -3.44
CA ILE A 156 -16.23 -4.94 -2.65
C ILE A 156 -15.15 -5.75 -1.92
N GLU A 157 -14.05 -6.05 -2.60
CA GLU A 157 -12.94 -6.76 -1.96
C GLU A 157 -12.28 -5.92 -0.85
N MET A 158 -12.10 -4.62 -1.06
CA MET A 158 -11.65 -3.70 -0.03
C MET A 158 -12.62 -3.68 1.17
N ASP A 159 -13.93 -3.63 0.94
CA ASP A 159 -14.93 -3.68 2.02
C ASP A 159 -14.90 -4.99 2.79
N ARG A 160 -14.74 -6.12 2.11
CA ARG A 160 -14.67 -7.45 2.72
C ARG A 160 -13.49 -7.57 3.68
N ILE A 161 -12.33 -7.00 3.34
CA ILE A 161 -11.10 -7.13 4.14
C ILE A 161 -10.90 -5.98 5.15
N LEU A 162 -11.65 -4.88 5.02
CA LEU A 162 -11.59 -3.75 5.93
C LEU A 162 -12.42 -4.01 7.19
N HIS A 163 -11.82 -3.81 8.35
CA HIS A 163 -12.53 -3.86 9.62
C HIS A 163 -13.61 -2.78 9.69
N PRO A 164 -14.75 -2.99 10.37
CA PRO A 164 -15.66 -1.89 10.65
C PRO A 164 -14.95 -0.74 11.38
N GLU A 165 -15.33 0.50 11.08
CA GLU A 165 -14.60 1.72 11.49
C GLU A 165 -13.16 1.82 10.95
N GLY A 166 -12.74 0.90 10.09
CA GLY A 166 -11.47 0.95 9.39
C GLY A 166 -11.44 2.12 8.40
N ALA A 167 -10.24 2.65 8.19
CA ALA A 167 -10.02 3.76 7.27
C ALA A 167 -9.45 3.28 5.94
N VAL A 168 -9.73 4.03 4.88
CA VAL A 168 -9.16 3.84 3.55
C VAL A 168 -8.58 5.17 3.09
N ILE A 169 -7.38 5.11 2.51
CA ILE A 169 -6.74 6.25 1.87
C ILE A 169 -6.51 5.86 0.41
N ILE A 170 -7.24 6.52 -0.49
CA ILE A 170 -7.14 6.30 -1.93
C ILE A 170 -6.53 7.56 -2.54
N ARG A 171 -5.40 7.40 -3.21
CA ARG A 171 -4.73 8.45 -3.98
C ARG A 171 -4.77 8.06 -5.44
N ASP A 172 -5.47 8.82 -6.27
CA ASP A 172 -5.65 8.51 -7.69
C ASP A 172 -6.09 9.77 -8.48
N GLU A 173 -6.23 9.64 -9.79
CA GLU A 173 -6.75 10.71 -10.67
C GLU A 173 -8.18 11.12 -10.25
N VAL A 174 -8.48 12.43 -10.34
CA VAL A 174 -9.77 12.98 -9.91
C VAL A 174 -10.98 12.34 -10.61
N ASP A 175 -10.89 12.02 -11.90
CA ASP A 175 -11.97 11.38 -12.66
C ASP A 175 -12.29 9.97 -12.12
N VAL A 176 -11.26 9.24 -11.69
CA VAL A 176 -11.39 7.93 -11.06
C VAL A 176 -11.96 8.08 -9.65
N LEU A 177 -11.46 9.01 -8.85
CA LEU A 177 -11.93 9.21 -7.48
C LEU A 177 -13.39 9.67 -7.39
N VAL A 178 -13.88 10.44 -8.36
CA VAL A 178 -15.31 10.81 -8.45
C VAL A 178 -16.19 9.57 -8.64
N LYS A 179 -15.75 8.61 -9.48
CA LYS A 179 -16.47 7.34 -9.69
C LYS A 179 -16.42 6.47 -8.43
N VAL A 180 -15.24 6.32 -7.83
CA VAL A 180 -15.05 5.59 -6.57
C VAL A 180 -15.96 6.16 -5.48
N LYS A 181 -15.94 7.49 -5.27
CA LYS A 181 -16.78 8.18 -4.30
C LYS A 181 -18.27 7.88 -4.47
N LYS A 182 -18.75 7.81 -5.72
CA LYS A 182 -20.15 7.48 -6.03
C LYS A 182 -20.52 6.06 -5.60
N ILE A 183 -19.64 5.09 -5.82
CA ILE A 183 -19.86 3.68 -5.47
C ILE A 183 -19.82 3.51 -3.94
N VAL A 184 -18.77 4.01 -3.28
CA VAL A 184 -18.59 3.82 -1.83
C VAL A 184 -19.66 4.55 -1.00
N ALA A 185 -20.28 5.60 -1.54
CA ALA A 185 -21.46 6.22 -0.92
C ALA A 185 -22.63 5.22 -0.80
N GLY A 186 -22.82 4.35 -1.79
CA GLY A 186 -23.79 3.25 -1.72
C GLY A 186 -23.40 2.14 -0.75
N MET A 187 -22.11 2.03 -0.41
CA MET A 187 -21.55 1.05 0.54
C MET A 187 -21.54 1.56 2.00
N ARG A 188 -22.14 2.74 2.26
CA ARG A 188 -22.17 3.39 3.59
C ARG A 188 -20.78 3.70 4.14
N TRP A 189 -19.87 4.12 3.28
CA TRP A 189 -18.59 4.67 3.71
C TRP A 189 -18.68 6.19 3.82
N ASP A 190 -18.23 6.74 4.95
CA ASP A 190 -18.09 8.18 5.11
C ASP A 190 -16.84 8.64 4.36
N THR A 191 -17.00 9.58 3.42
CA THR A 191 -15.91 9.99 2.53
C THR A 191 -15.57 11.46 2.63
N ARG A 192 -14.28 11.76 2.54
CA ARG A 192 -13.71 13.10 2.48
C ARG A 192 -12.67 13.15 1.37
N MET A 193 -12.93 13.96 0.36
CA MET A 193 -11.97 14.23 -0.71
C MET A 193 -11.18 15.48 -0.39
N VAL A 194 -9.87 15.45 -0.63
CA VAL A 194 -8.92 16.53 -0.35
C VAL A 194 -8.00 16.70 -1.56
N ASP A 195 -7.57 17.93 -1.79
CA ASP A 195 -6.58 18.26 -2.81
C ASP A 195 -5.20 17.64 -2.53
N HIS A 196 -4.41 17.51 -3.60
CA HIS A 196 -2.99 17.16 -3.50
C HIS A 196 -2.25 18.14 -2.60
N GLU A 197 -1.21 17.69 -1.91
CA GLU A 197 -0.42 18.55 -1.04
C GLU A 197 0.42 19.61 -1.77
N ASP A 198 0.51 19.52 -3.10
CA ASP A 198 1.13 20.52 -3.99
C ASP A 198 0.14 21.55 -4.53
N GLY A 199 -1.14 21.41 -4.17
CA GLY A 199 -2.18 22.37 -4.48
C GLY A 199 -3.34 21.80 -5.31
N PRO A 200 -4.39 22.61 -5.51
CA PRO A 200 -5.65 22.18 -6.12
C PRO A 200 -5.56 21.93 -7.64
N LEU A 201 -4.51 22.42 -8.31
CA LEU A 201 -4.34 22.25 -9.76
C LEU A 201 -3.73 20.90 -10.14
N VAL A 202 -3.19 20.15 -9.19
CA VAL A 202 -2.70 18.79 -9.45
C VAL A 202 -3.91 17.86 -9.65
N PRO A 203 -3.96 17.08 -10.74
CA PRO A 203 -5.10 16.25 -11.08
C PRO A 203 -5.30 15.07 -10.13
N GLU A 204 -4.22 14.60 -9.50
CA GLU A 204 -4.26 13.55 -8.48
C GLU A 204 -4.85 14.12 -7.18
N LYS A 205 -5.79 13.40 -6.55
CA LYS A 205 -6.45 13.81 -5.31
C LYS A 205 -6.34 12.70 -4.26
N ILE A 206 -6.75 13.03 -3.04
CA ILE A 206 -6.76 12.09 -1.92
C ILE A 206 -8.21 11.93 -1.47
N LEU A 207 -8.74 10.71 -1.55
CA LEU A 207 -10.02 10.32 -0.98
C LEU A 207 -9.75 9.53 0.29
N VAL A 208 -10.12 10.09 1.43
CA VAL A 208 -10.13 9.37 2.71
C VAL A 208 -11.55 8.87 2.94
N ALA A 209 -11.71 7.60 3.26
CA ALA A 209 -12.99 7.01 3.60
C ALA A 209 -12.92 6.25 4.92
N VAL A 210 -14.03 6.16 5.64
CA VAL A 210 -14.17 5.34 6.85
C VAL A 210 -15.41 4.47 6.68
N LYS A 211 -15.23 3.15 6.86
CA LYS A 211 -16.33 2.20 6.81
C LYS A 211 -17.16 2.32 8.07
N GLN A 212 -18.46 2.59 7.93
CA GLN A 212 -19.35 2.63 9.09
C GLN A 212 -19.59 1.23 9.64
N TYR A 213 -19.62 1.11 10.97
CA TYR A 213 -20.22 -0.07 11.60
C TYR A 213 -21.75 0.07 11.51
N TRP A 214 -22.40 -0.90 10.88
CA TRP A 214 -23.86 -0.94 10.81
C TRP A 214 -24.35 -2.34 11.14
N THR A 215 -25.37 -2.39 11.99
CA THR A 215 -26.18 -3.58 12.25
C THR A 215 -27.54 -3.37 11.61
N VAL A 216 -28.23 -4.45 11.25
CA VAL A 216 -29.66 -4.34 10.95
C VAL A 216 -30.33 -3.92 12.25
N ASP A 217 -31.06 -2.80 12.25
CA ASP A 217 -31.84 -2.41 13.42
C ASP A 217 -32.74 -3.59 13.78
N GLY A 218 -32.67 -4.02 15.05
CA GLY A 218 -33.31 -5.25 15.52
C GLY A 218 -34.78 -5.28 15.13
N VAL A 219 -35.15 -6.30 14.36
CA VAL A 219 -36.56 -6.66 14.08
C VAL A 219 -37.17 -7.27 15.33
#